data_AF-A0A0A3XHS1-F1
#
_entry.id   AF-A0A0A3XHS1-F1
#
_cell.length_a   1.000
_cell.length_b   1.000
_cell.length_c   1.000
_cell.angle_alpha   90.00
_cell.angle_beta   90.00
_cell.angle_gamma   90.00
#
_symmetry.space_group_name_H-M   'P 1'
#
loop_
_entity.id
_entity.type
_entity.pdbx_description
1 polymer ?
#
loop_
_entity_poly.entity_id
_entity_poly.type
_entity_poly.pdbx_seq_one_letter_code
_entity_poly.pdbx_strand_id
1 'polypeptide(L)'
;MRRRDIILQEAEKWKQEGIISAEQFQQIAGRYPVLAQSSSLPVLGAILLGLGALTFIASNWQEVSPFAKLAIILLSLIVSYAAGEWFR
;
A
#
# COMPACT_ATOMS: atom_id res chain seq x y z
N MET A 1 4.29 -16.99 12.79
CA MET A 1 3.42 -16.35 13.81
C MET A 1 3.95 -14.96 14.13
N ARG A 2 3.10 -13.92 14.14
CA ARG A 2 3.55 -12.56 14.51
C ARG A 2 3.71 -12.50 16.04
N ARG A 3 4.71 -11.75 16.54
CA ARG A 3 4.98 -11.61 17.99
C ARG A 3 3.74 -11.18 18.80
N ARG A 4 2.87 -10.35 18.22
CA ARG A 4 1.58 -9.95 18.82
C ARG A 4 0.69 -11.15 19.13
N ASP A 5 0.56 -12.07 18.18
CA ASP A 5 -0.37 -13.20 18.30
C ASP A 5 0.05 -14.13 19.44
N ILE A 6 1.38 -14.28 19.65
CA ILE A 6 1.95 -15.03 20.77
C ILE A 6 1.61 -14.36 22.11
N ILE A 7 1.87 -13.06 22.24
CA ILE A 7 1.61 -12.33 23.49
C ILE A 7 0.12 -12.33 23.85
N LEU A 8 -0.77 -12.19 22.87
CA LEU A 8 -2.22 -12.21 23.12
C LEU A 8 -2.72 -13.61 23.49
N GLN A 9 -2.18 -14.67 22.87
CA GLN A 9 -2.50 -16.04 23.26
C GLN A 9 -2.04 -16.35 24.68
N GLU A 10 -0.86 -15.85 25.06
CA GLU A 10 -0.30 -16.06 26.40
C GLU A 10 -1.04 -15.25 27.47
N ALA A 11 -1.38 -13.99 27.17
CA ALA A 11 -2.22 -13.17 28.05
C ALA A 11 -3.63 -13.75 28.23
N GLU A 12 -4.20 -14.39 27.20
CA GLU A 12 -5.48 -15.09 27.31
C GLU A 12 -5.39 -16.29 28.27
N LYS A 13 -4.28 -17.03 28.26
CA LYS A 13 -4.03 -18.10 29.24
C LYS A 13 -3.93 -17.55 30.66
N TRP A 14 -3.19 -16.47 30.86
CA TRP A 14 -3.09 -15.83 32.19
C TRP A 14 -4.44 -15.34 32.72
N LYS A 15 -5.33 -14.89 31.84
CA LYS A 15 -6.72 -14.54 32.22
C LYS A 15 -7.50 -15.77 32.67
N GLN A 16 -7.38 -16.89 31.95
CA GLN A 16 -8.04 -18.16 32.30
C GLN A 16 -7.49 -18.77 33.59
N GLU A 17 -6.19 -18.61 33.84
CA GLU A 17 -5.50 -19.01 35.07
C GLU A 17 -5.78 -18.05 36.24
N GLY A 18 -6.48 -16.93 36.01
CA GLY A 18 -6.83 -15.94 37.02
C GLY A 18 -5.65 -15.07 37.47
N ILE A 19 -4.53 -15.10 36.75
CA ILE A 19 -3.33 -14.28 37.01
C ILE A 19 -3.61 -12.80 36.70
N ILE A 20 -4.45 -12.53 35.70
CA ILE A 20 -4.86 -11.18 35.30
C ILE A 20 -6.38 -11.06 35.17
N SER A 21 -6.92 -9.86 35.43
CA SER A 21 -8.34 -9.56 35.22
C SER A 21 -8.69 -9.32 33.75
N ALA A 22 -9.98 -9.32 33.44
CA ALA A 22 -10.47 -9.00 32.09
C ALA A 22 -10.11 -7.56 31.67
N GLU A 23 -10.11 -6.59 32.60
CA GLU A 23 -9.68 -5.23 32.33
C GLU A 23 -8.17 -5.15 32.03
N GLN A 24 -7.35 -5.89 32.80
CA GLN A 24 -5.91 -5.95 32.56
C GLN A 24 -5.57 -6.59 31.21
N PHE A 25 -6.30 -7.63 30.81
CA PHE A 25 -6.17 -8.21 29.47
C PHE A 25 -6.46 -7.17 28.37
N GLN A 26 -7.54 -6.39 28.49
CA GLN A 26 -7.85 -5.34 27.52
C GLN A 26 -6.77 -4.26 27.45
N GLN A 27 -6.21 -3.86 28.60
CA GLN A 27 -5.09 -2.91 28.66
C GLN A 27 -3.84 -3.45 27.95
N ILE A 28 -3.51 -4.72 28.15
CA ILE A 28 -2.38 -5.39 27.48
C ILE A 28 -2.65 -5.47 25.98
N ALA A 29 -3.83 -5.92 25.57
CA ALA A 29 -4.19 -6.06 24.17
C ALA A 29 -4.17 -4.71 23.42
N GLY A 30 -4.60 -3.63 24.08
CA GLY A 30 -4.55 -2.27 23.54
C GLY A 30 -3.14 -1.74 23.29
N ARG A 31 -2.10 -2.28 23.95
CA ARG A 31 -0.70 -1.90 23.70
C ARG A 31 -0.11 -2.51 22.43
N TYR A 32 -0.78 -3.50 21.83
CA TYR A 32 -0.31 -4.17 20.63
C TYR A 32 -1.26 -3.91 19.45
N PRO A 33 -1.13 -2.75 18.78
CA PRO A 33 -1.95 -2.42 17.63
C PRO A 33 -1.75 -3.45 16.51
N VAL A 34 -2.82 -3.70 15.75
CA VAL A 34 -2.74 -4.49 14.53
C VAL A 34 -1.95 -3.66 13.53
N LEU A 35 -0.68 -4.00 13.31
CA LEU A 35 0.08 -3.43 12.21
C LEU A 35 -0.65 -3.82 10.92
N ALA A 36 -1.21 -2.82 10.23
CA ALA A 36 -1.79 -2.99 8.92
C ALA A 36 -0.69 -3.60 8.02
N GLN A 37 -1.02 -4.72 7.39
CA GLN A 37 -0.08 -5.38 6.51
C GLN A 37 -0.01 -4.56 5.22
N SER A 38 1.03 -3.74 5.08
CA SER A 38 1.28 -2.99 3.85
C SER A 38 1.54 -3.98 2.73
N SER A 39 0.53 -4.21 1.89
CA SER A 39 0.67 -5.05 0.69
C SER A 39 1.47 -4.29 -0.36
N SER A 40 2.48 -4.93 -0.94
CA SER A 40 3.24 -4.40 -2.08
C SER A 40 2.51 -4.57 -3.42
N LEU A 41 1.38 -5.29 -3.45
CA LEU A 41 0.62 -5.55 -4.68
C LEU A 41 0.20 -4.27 -5.42
N PRO A 42 -0.26 -3.19 -4.77
CA PRO A 42 -0.60 -1.95 -5.47
C PRO A 42 0.63 -1.30 -6.14
N VAL A 43 1.79 -1.38 -5.50
CA VAL A 43 3.05 -0.85 -6.07
C VAL A 43 3.45 -1.63 -7.30
N LEU A 44 3.39 -2.97 -7.24
CA LEU A 44 3.67 -3.82 -8.39
C LEU A 44 2.68 -3.57 -9.52
N GLY A 45 1.39 -3.44 -9.23
CA GLY A 45 0.35 -3.12 -10.20
C GLY A 45 0.61 -1.78 -10.89
N ALA A 46 0.98 -0.74 -10.13
CA ALA A 46 1.32 0.57 -10.66
C ALA A 46 2.56 0.53 -11.58
N ILE A 47 3.61 -0.21 -11.18
CA ILE A 47 4.81 -0.41 -12.00
C ILE A 47 4.47 -1.10 -13.33
N LEU A 48 3.70 -2.19 -13.27
CA LEU A 48 3.31 -2.94 -14.46
C LEU A 48 2.40 -2.13 -15.39
N LEU A 49 1.45 -1.37 -14.84
CA LEU A 49 0.63 -0.44 -15.61
C LEU A 49 1.47 0.62 -16.31
N GLY A 50 2.40 1.26 -15.58
CA GLY A 50 3.31 2.25 -16.14
C GLY A 50 4.17 1.68 -17.26
N LEU A 51 4.78 0.51 -17.04
CA LEU A 51 5.53 -0.22 -18.07
C LEU A 51 4.68 -0.53 -19.30
N GLY A 52 3.47 -1.07 -19.12
CA GLY A 52 2.57 -1.40 -20.22
C GLY A 52 2.19 -0.18 -21.05
N ALA A 53 1.83 0.92 -20.39
CA ALA A 53 1.53 2.19 -21.06
C ALA A 53 2.73 2.73 -21.83
N LEU A 54 3.92 2.73 -21.22
CA LEU A 54 5.16 3.16 -21.87
C LEU A 54 5.51 2.30 -23.08
N THR A 55 5.43 0.96 -22.95
CA THR A 55 5.70 0.04 -24.07
C THR A 55 4.72 0.26 -25.21
N PHE A 56 3.42 0.42 -24.91
CA PHE A 56 2.41 0.69 -25.93
C PHE A 56 2.66 2.00 -26.67
N ILE A 57 2.95 3.09 -25.95
CA ILE A 57 3.24 4.39 -26.57
C ILE A 57 4.52 4.29 -27.40
N ALA A 58 5.57 3.65 -26.85
CA ALA A 58 6.86 3.50 -27.52
C ALA A 58 6.75 2.66 -28.80
N SER A 59 6.01 1.55 -28.77
CA SER A 59 5.85 0.68 -29.94
C SER A 59 5.13 1.36 -31.09
N ASN A 60 4.18 2.25 -30.78
CA ASN A 60 3.43 3.00 -31.78
C ASN A 60 4.07 4.35 -32.14
N TRP A 61 5.20 4.73 -31.52
CA TRP A 61 5.74 6.09 -31.58
C TRP A 61 6.05 6.60 -32.98
N GLN A 62 6.42 5.71 -33.91
CA GLN A 62 6.71 6.11 -35.30
C GLN A 62 5.44 6.59 -36.03
N GLU A 63 4.29 5.97 -35.75
CA GLU A 63 3.01 6.24 -36.40
C GLU A 63 2.28 7.46 -35.79
N VAL A 64 2.67 7.85 -34.57
CA VAL A 64 2.07 9.00 -33.88
C VAL A 64 2.51 10.32 -34.53
N SER A 65 1.51 11.16 -34.86
CA SER A 65 1.74 12.49 -35.44
C SER A 65 2.51 13.41 -34.47
N PRO A 66 3.22 14.44 -34.98
CA PRO A 66 3.99 15.36 -34.13
C PRO A 66 3.15 16.05 -33.06
N PHE A 67 1.92 16.46 -33.38
CA PHE A 67 1.00 17.08 -32.42
C PHE A 67 0.55 16.11 -31.33
N ALA A 68 0.27 14.86 -31.69
CA ALA A 68 -0.11 13.84 -30.72
C ALA A 68 1.06 13.49 -29.78
N LYS A 69 2.30 13.45 -30.28
CA LYS A 69 3.51 13.28 -29.44
C LYS A 69 3.61 14.38 -28.39
N LEU A 70 3.44 15.64 -28.81
CA LEU A 70 3.46 16.78 -27.91
C LEU A 70 2.34 16.69 -26.85
N ALA A 71 1.13 16.33 -27.28
CA ALA A 71 0.00 16.14 -26.36
C ALA A 71 0.27 15.04 -25.33
N ILE A 72 0.82 13.88 -25.75
CA ILE A 72 1.20 12.78 -24.84
C ILE A 72 2.20 13.27 -23.79
N ILE A 73 3.24 14.00 -24.20
CA ILE A 73 4.26 14.52 -23.28
C ILE A 73 3.66 15.52 -22.30
N LEU A 74 2.87 16.48 -22.79
CA LEU A 74 2.23 17.50 -21.94
C LEU A 74 1.22 16.90 -20.96
N LEU A 75 0.38 15.96 -21.42
CA LEU A 75 -0.57 15.26 -20.56
C LEU A 75 0.15 14.44 -19.49
N SER A 76 1.24 13.74 -19.86
CA SER A 76 2.05 12.98 -18.89
C SER A 76 2.63 13.89 -17.81
N LEU A 77 3.08 15.09 -18.19
CA LEU A 77 3.58 16.09 -17.25
C LEU A 77 2.46 16.55 -16.30
N ILE A 78 1.32 17.00 -16.86
CA ILE A 78 0.17 17.49 -16.07
C ILE A 78 -0.32 16.43 -15.09
N VAL A 79 -0.51 15.19 -15.55
CA VAL A 79 -0.97 14.08 -14.72
C VAL A 79 0.02 13.79 -13.59
N SER A 80 1.33 13.81 -13.86
CA SER A 80 2.36 13.59 -12.85
C SER A 80 2.32 14.66 -11.75
N TYR A 81 2.23 15.94 -12.12
CA TYR A 81 2.12 17.04 -11.15
C TYR A 81 0.81 16.99 -10.36
N ALA A 82 -0.32 16.78 -11.04
CA ALA A 82 -1.63 16.70 -10.38
C ALA A 82 -1.73 15.51 -9.42
N ALA A 83 -1.20 14.34 -9.82
CA ALA A 83 -1.11 13.18 -8.94
C ALA A 83 -0.23 13.49 -7.72
N GLY A 84 0.94 14.08 -7.94
CA GLY A 84 1.84 14.48 -6.85
C GLY A 84 1.20 15.45 -5.85
N GLU A 85 0.41 16.41 -6.33
CA GLU A 85 -0.34 17.33 -5.46
C GLU A 85 -1.47 16.63 -4.71
N TRP A 86 -2.21 15.73 -5.36
CA TRP A 86 -3.31 14.98 -4.74
C TRP A 86 -2.83 14.03 -3.64
N PHE A 87 -1.67 13.40 -3.81
CA PHE A 87 -1.11 12.44 -2.86
C PHE A 87 -0.23 13.06 -1.76
N ARG A 88 -0.06 14.39 -1.76
CA ARG A 88 0.67 15.14 -0.71
C ARG A 88 -0.20 15.33 0.53
#